data_AF-A0A1M5KAD4-F1
#
_entry.id   AF-A0A1M5KAD4-F1
#
_cell.length_a   1.000
_cell.length_b   1.000
_cell.length_c   1.000
_cell.angle_alpha   90.00
_cell.angle_beta   90.00
_cell.angle_gamma   90.00
#
_symmetry.space_group_name_H-M   'P 1'
#
loop_
_entity.id
_entity.type
_entity.pdbx_description
1 polymer ?
#
loop_
_entity_poly.entity_id
_entity_poly.type
_entity_poly.pdbx_seq_one_letter_code
_entity_poly.pdbx_strand_id
1 'polypeptide(L)'
;MSMKKGTKQFGHFIIHEVKEMVSMGTTQREIAEHFGLKDKFVIKELLKRNRRKERYAAAGIIAKPKGRPRKNEISSDQNKDNEIKKLKMEVELKL
;
A
#
# COMPACT_ATOMS: atom_id res chain seq x y z
N MET A 1 -3.17 -0.50 -25.62
CA MET A 1 -2.49 0.37 -24.64
C MET A 1 -2.01 -0.46 -23.47
N SER A 2 -0.75 -0.89 -23.48
CA SER A 2 -0.11 -1.67 -22.39
C SER A 2 0.22 -0.75 -21.22
N MET A 3 -0.29 -1.03 -20.01
CA MET A 3 -0.02 -0.19 -18.84
C MET A 3 1.47 -0.24 -18.46
N LYS A 4 2.11 0.92 -18.30
CA LYS A 4 3.52 1.05 -17.88
C LYS A 4 3.79 0.35 -16.53
N LYS A 5 4.95 -0.30 -16.44
CA LYS A 5 5.48 -0.95 -15.24
C LYS A 5 5.71 0.12 -14.16
N GLY A 6 4.96 0.05 -13.07
CA GLY A 6 4.86 1.12 -12.05
C GLY A 6 3.46 1.31 -11.46
N THR A 7 2.48 0.51 -11.91
CA THR A 7 1.18 0.19 -11.27
C THR A 7 0.52 1.31 -10.48
N LYS A 8 -0.57 1.87 -11.03
CA LYS A 8 -1.58 2.63 -10.29
C LYS A 8 -2.01 1.80 -9.07
N GLN A 9 -1.41 2.08 -7.91
CA GLN A 9 -1.96 1.58 -6.65
C GLN A 9 -3.23 2.38 -6.44
N PHE A 10 -4.34 1.70 -6.19
CA PHE A 10 -5.53 2.36 -5.68
C PHE A 10 -5.12 3.10 -4.41
N GLY A 11 -5.39 4.41 -4.37
CA GLY A 11 -5.03 5.25 -3.23
C GLY A 11 -5.68 4.74 -1.94
N HIS A 12 -5.19 5.21 -0.79
CA HIS A 12 -5.75 4.83 0.52
C HIS A 12 -7.27 5.06 0.58
N PHE A 13 -7.75 6.14 -0.02
CA PHE A 13 -9.16 6.48 -0.16
C PHE A 13 -9.99 5.35 -0.81
N ILE A 14 -9.54 4.85 -1.97
CA ILE A 14 -10.28 3.79 -2.70
C ILE A 14 -10.30 2.48 -1.92
N ILE A 15 -9.23 2.18 -1.18
CA ILE A 15 -9.20 0.98 -0.32
C ILE A 15 -10.23 1.10 0.81
N HIS A 16 -10.39 2.30 1.38
CA HIS A 16 -11.37 2.56 2.43
C HIS A 16 -12.80 2.38 1.90
N GLU A 17 -13.13 3.07 0.80
CA GLU A 17 -14.45 3.01 0.18
C GLU A 17 -14.84 1.57 -0.21
N VAL A 18 -13.93 0.82 -0.83
CA VAL A 18 -14.18 -0.60 -1.16
C VAL A 18 -14.46 -1.44 0.09
N LYS A 19 -13.81 -1.16 1.24
CA LYS A 19 -14.10 -1.89 2.49
C LYS A 19 -15.47 -1.54 3.03
N GLU A 20 -15.87 -0.27 2.99
CA GLU A 20 -17.18 0.17 3.43
C GLU A 20 -18.27 -0.48 2.59
N MET A 21 -18.11 -0.48 1.27
CA MET A 21 -19.02 -1.18 0.35
C MET A 21 -19.11 -2.68 0.69
N VAL A 22 -17.98 -3.35 0.96
CA VAL A 22 -17.96 -4.76 1.37
C VAL A 22 -18.68 -4.95 2.72
N SER A 23 -18.52 -4.04 3.68
CA SER A 23 -19.22 -4.12 4.97
C SER A 23 -20.73 -3.89 4.86
N MET A 24 -21.16 -3.10 3.87
CA MET A 24 -22.57 -2.92 3.52
C MET A 24 -23.16 -4.14 2.79
N GLY A 25 -22.36 -5.18 2.51
CA GLY A 25 -22.81 -6.41 1.87
C GLY A 25 -22.80 -6.39 0.34
N THR A 26 -22.27 -5.33 -0.28
CA THR A 26 -22.18 -5.27 -1.74
C THR A 26 -21.20 -6.31 -2.29
N THR A 27 -21.52 -6.85 -3.45
CA THR A 27 -20.71 -7.86 -4.12
C THR A 27 -19.52 -7.22 -4.83
N GLN A 28 -18.43 -7.98 -5.00
CA GLN A 28 -17.25 -7.48 -5.71
C GLN A 28 -17.52 -7.09 -7.18
N ARG A 29 -18.62 -7.59 -7.78
CA ARG A 29 -19.03 -7.22 -9.13
C ARG A 29 -19.72 -5.85 -9.12
N GLU A 30 -20.66 -5.61 -8.21
CA GLU A 30 -21.31 -4.30 -8.04
C GLU A 30 -20.28 -3.21 -7.69
N ILE A 31 -19.31 -3.53 -6.82
CA ILE A 31 -18.20 -2.63 -6.52
C ILE A 31 -17.39 -2.33 -7.79
N ALA A 32 -17.09 -3.35 -8.61
CA ALA A 32 -16.37 -3.13 -9.86
C ALA A 32 -17.16 -2.22 -10.81
N GLU A 33 -18.47 -2.41 -10.94
CA GLU A 33 -19.37 -1.57 -11.74
C GLU A 33 -19.41 -0.13 -11.23
N HIS A 34 -19.49 0.08 -9.91
CA HIS A 34 -19.43 1.41 -9.28
C HIS A 34 -18.16 2.18 -9.68
N PHE A 35 -17.02 1.49 -9.75
CA PHE A 35 -15.74 2.08 -10.16
C PHE A 35 -15.50 2.06 -11.67
N GLY A 36 -16.48 1.66 -12.50
CA GLY A 36 -16.33 1.56 -13.95
C GLY A 36 -15.29 0.51 -14.39
N LEU A 37 -15.04 -0.50 -13.56
CA LEU A 37 -14.10 -1.58 -13.81
C LEU A 37 -14.81 -2.73 -14.55
N LYS A 38 -14.17 -3.23 -15.60
CA LYS A 38 -14.72 -4.32 -16.42
C LYS A 38 -14.90 -5.64 -15.67
N ASP A 39 -14.13 -5.88 -14.60
CA ASP A 39 -14.06 -7.18 -13.95
C ASP A 39 -13.91 -7.08 -12.42
N LYS A 40 -14.65 -7.95 -11.70
CA LYS A 40 -14.56 -8.13 -10.25
C LYS A 40 -13.18 -8.57 -9.77
N PHE A 41 -12.37 -9.20 -10.63
CA PHE A 41 -11.04 -9.68 -10.23
C PHE A 41 -10.10 -8.56 -9.78
N VAL A 42 -10.31 -7.33 -10.27
CA VAL A 42 -9.54 -6.16 -9.82
C VAL A 42 -9.81 -5.89 -8.34
N ILE A 43 -11.08 -5.88 -7.93
CA ILE A 43 -11.51 -5.72 -6.54
C ILE A 43 -11.07 -6.92 -5.67
N LYS A 44 -11.20 -8.15 -6.20
CA LYS A 44 -10.73 -9.36 -5.51
C LYS A 44 -9.24 -9.29 -5.16
N GLU A 45 -8.40 -8.94 -6.14
CA GLU A 45 -6.95 -8.85 -5.95
C GLU A 45 -6.55 -7.62 -5.10
N LEU A 46 -7.32 -6.52 -5.16
CA LEU A 46 -7.17 -5.40 -4.23
C LEU A 46 -7.34 -5.86 -2.78
N LEU A 47 -8.48 -6.47 -2.46
CA LEU A 47 -8.80 -6.93 -1.10
C LEU A 47 -7.78 -7.96 -0.60
N LYS A 48 -7.35 -8.89 -1.45
CA LYS A 48 -6.33 -9.89 -1.11
C LYS A 48 -4.99 -9.25 -0.71
N ARG A 49 -4.53 -8.24 -1.45
CA ARG A 49 -3.30 -7.49 -1.12
C ARG A 49 -3.47 -6.71 0.18
N ASN A 50 -4.61 -6.05 0.37
CA ASN A 50 -4.86 -5.27 1.56
C ASN A 50 -4.90 -6.14 2.83
N ARG A 51 -5.65 -7.26 2.81
CA ARG A 51 -5.69 -8.23 3.91
C ARG A 51 -4.32 -8.85 4.20
N ARG A 52 -3.47 -9.01 3.17
CA ARG A 52 -2.07 -9.42 3.39
C ARG A 52 -1.34 -8.34 4.20
N LYS A 53 -1.40 -7.07 3.79
CA LYS A 53 -0.75 -5.96 4.54
C LYS A 53 -1.23 -5.91 5.99
N GLU A 54 -2.53 -6.05 6.23
CA GLU A 54 -3.12 -6.07 7.58
C GLU A 54 -2.59 -7.23 8.43
N ARG A 55 -2.48 -8.44 7.86
CA ARG A 55 -1.90 -9.59 8.59
C ARG A 55 -0.43 -9.39 8.97
N TYR A 56 0.36 -8.78 8.09
CA TYR A 56 1.76 -8.47 8.40
C TYR A 56 1.86 -7.40 9.50
N ALA A 57 1.01 -6.37 9.43
CA ALA A 57 0.95 -5.32 10.46
C ALA A 57 0.49 -5.89 11.81
N ALA A 58 -0.54 -6.73 11.83
CA ALA A 58 -1.05 -7.38 13.04
C ALA A 58 -0.01 -8.33 13.67
N ALA A 59 0.83 -8.96 12.85
CA ALA A 59 1.95 -9.78 13.31
C ALA A 59 3.18 -8.96 13.75
N GLY A 60 3.12 -7.62 13.73
CA GLY A 60 4.24 -6.75 14.05
C GLY A 60 5.40 -6.82 13.05
N ILE A 61 5.20 -7.40 11.88
CA ILE A 61 6.25 -7.59 10.87
C ILE A 61 6.45 -6.27 10.12
N ILE A 62 7.55 -5.58 10.42
CA ILE A 62 7.96 -4.38 9.70
C ILE A 62 8.54 -4.77 8.33
N ALA A 63 8.11 -4.09 7.27
CA ALA A 63 8.63 -4.30 5.94
C ALA A 63 10.14 -3.98 5.91
N LYS A 64 10.96 -4.96 5.51
CA LYS A 64 12.39 -4.73 5.28
C LYS A 64 12.59 -3.75 4.11
N PRO A 65 13.67 -2.93 4.14
CA PRO A 65 14.01 -2.08 3.03
C PRO A 65 14.16 -2.91 1.74
N LYS A 66 13.73 -2.35 0.61
CA LYS A 66 13.81 -3.03 -0.68
C LYS A 66 15.26 -3.29 -1.07
N GLY A 67 15.51 -4.47 -1.64
CA GLY A 67 16.81 -4.87 -2.18
C GLY A 67 17.50 -5.93 -1.33
N ARG A 68 18.74 -6.25 -1.72
CA ARG A 68 19.58 -7.18 -0.96
C ARG A 68 20.02 -6.50 0.34
N PRO A 69 19.98 -7.19 1.49
CA PRO A 69 20.62 -6.70 2.71
C PRO A 69 22.08 -6.30 2.43
N ARG A 70 22.54 -5.21 3.05
CA ARG A 70 23.93 -4.77 2.93
C ARG A 70 24.84 -5.79 3.62
N LYS A 71 26.09 -5.88 3.14
CA LYS A 71 27.11 -6.76 3.74
C LYS A 71 27.53 -6.28 5.13
N ASN A 72 27.69 -4.95 5.28
CA ASN A 72 28.12 -4.31 6.52
C ASN A 72 26.97 -3.47 7.10
N GLU A 73 26.99 -3.29 8.41
CA GLU A 73 26.07 -2.42 9.13
C GLU A 73 26.32 -0.94 8.79
N ILE A 74 25.29 -0.12 9.00
CA ILE A 74 25.35 1.32 8.79
C ILE A 74 25.86 1.96 10.10
N SER A 75 26.79 2.92 10.00
CA SER A 75 27.23 3.67 11.18
C SER A 75 26.05 4.41 11.83
N SER A 76 26.09 4.56 13.16
CA SER A 76 25.06 5.27 13.94
C SER A 76 24.71 6.63 13.33
N ASP A 77 25.70 7.38 12.87
CA ASP A 77 25.50 8.73 12.34
C ASP A 77 24.81 8.73 10.98
N GLN A 78 25.16 7.77 10.12
CA GLN A 78 24.46 7.59 8.84
C GLN A 78 23.00 7.17 9.04
N ASN A 79 22.68 6.42 10.10
CA ASN A 79 21.28 6.10 10.42
C ASN A 79 20.51 7.36 10.85
N LYS A 80 21.09 8.18 11.74
CA LYS A 80 20.49 9.46 12.18
C LYS A 80 20.24 10.39 10.99
N ASP A 81 21.21 10.55 10.10
CA ASP A 81 21.08 11.41 8.92
C ASP A 81 19.95 10.96 7.99
N ASN A 82 19.81 9.66 7.78
CA ASN A 82 18.73 9.10 6.97
C ASN A 82 17.36 9.30 7.64
N GLU A 83 17.30 9.17 8.96
CA GLU A 83 16.08 9.38 9.73
C GLU A 83 15.65 10.85 9.73
N ILE A 84 16.59 11.78 9.93
CA ILE A 84 16.35 13.22 9.82
C ILE A 84 15.82 13.59 8.42
N LYS A 85 16.42 13.06 7.36
CA LYS A 85 15.95 13.29 5.98
C LYS A 85 14.52 12.79 5.79
N LYS A 86 14.22 11.59 6.29
CA LYS A 86 12.87 11.00 6.21
C LYS A 86 11.84 11.86 6.95
N LEU A 87 12.16 12.31 8.15
CA LEU A 87 11.28 13.14 8.98
C LEU A 87 11.01 14.50 8.35
N LYS A 88 12.04 15.16 7.77
CA LYS A 88 11.88 16.44 7.07
C LYS A 88 10.91 16.32 5.89
N MET A 89 11.08 15.29 5.06
CA MET A 89 10.15 15.05 3.95
C MET A 89 8.72 14.77 4.43
N GLU A 90 8.56 14.06 5.56
CA GLU A 90 7.22 13.76 6.09
C GLU A 90 6.51 15.03 6.60
N VAL A 91 7.25 15.95 7.23
CA VAL A 91 6.72 17.26 7.64
C VAL A 91 6.35 18.11 6.42
N GLU A 92 7.20 18.17 5.40
CA GLU A 92 6.92 18.93 4.17
C GLU A 92 5.72 18.40 3.39
N LEU A 93 5.48 17.08 3.38
CA LEU A 93 4.31 16.48 2.73
C LEU A 93 3.00 16.63 3.53
N LYS A 94 3.11 16.99 4.81
CA LYS A 94 1.96 17.19 5.72
C LYS A 94 1.54 18.67 5.83
N LEU A 95 2.35 19.58 5.31
CA LEU A 95 2.04 21.01 5.15
C LEU A 95 1.48 21.28 3.76
#